data_AF-A0A160VB26-F1
#
_entry.id   AF-A0A160VB26-F1
#
_cell.length_a   1.000
_cell.length_b   1.000
_cell.length_c   1.000
_cell.angle_alpha   90.00
_cell.angle_beta   90.00
_cell.angle_gamma   90.00
#
_symmetry.space_group_name_H-M   'P 1'
#
loop_
_entity.id
_entity.type
_entity.pdbx_description
1 polymer ?
#
loop_
_entity_poly.entity_id
_entity_poly.type
_entity_poly.pdbx_seq_one_letter_code
_entity_poly.pdbx_strand_id
1 'polypeptide(L)' 'MDDDVPHISDLRGTTVAILNNRWTSMNIISEQIGIILKEQYGVTEVFEKLIPLASAAPQETFDEVQAKAQVAIVGLAN' A
#
# COMPACT_ATOMS: atom_id res chain seq x y z
N MET A 1 21.48 9.89 -7.44
CA MET A 1 20.29 10.59 -6.89
C MET A 1 19.69 9.53 -6.00
N ASP A 2 20.22 9.47 -4.79
CA ASP A 2 20.06 8.36 -3.84
C ASP A 2 19.64 9.01 -2.53
N ASP A 3 18.45 9.61 -2.53
CA ASP A 3 17.90 10.26 -1.35
C ASP A 3 16.39 10.25 -1.54
N ASP A 4 15.65 9.82 -0.52
CA ASP A 4 14.17 9.72 -0.47
C ASP A 4 13.52 8.39 -0.92
N VAL A 5 14.19 7.24 -0.74
CA VAL A 5 13.44 5.97 -0.62
C VAL A 5 13.16 5.74 0.87
N PRO A 6 11.90 5.82 1.33
CA PRO A 6 11.57 5.63 2.73
C PRO A 6 11.96 4.22 3.17
N HIS A 7 12.75 4.14 4.23
CA HIS A 7 13.08 2.87 4.86
C HIS A 7 11.91 2.38 5.71
N ILE A 8 11.82 1.06 5.93
CA ILE A 8 10.74 0.47 6.72
C ILE A 8 10.66 1.03 8.16
N SER A 9 11.80 1.46 8.71
CA SER A 9 11.89 2.12 10.02
C SER A 9 11.31 3.55 10.04
N ASP A 10 11.16 4.17 8.88
CA ASP A 10 10.59 5.52 8.71
C ASP A 10 9.06 5.49 8.66
N LEU A 11 8.45 4.31 8.53
CA LEU A 11 6.99 4.15 8.42
C LEU A 11 6.23 4.42 9.72
N ARG A 12 6.92 4.69 10.83
CA ARG A 12 6.28 4.94 12.12
C ARG A 12 5.44 6.21 12.07
N GLY A 13 4.16 6.10 12.42
CA GLY A 13 3.22 7.22 12.39
C GLY A 13 2.69 7.56 11.00
N THR A 14 3.05 6.77 9.98
CA THR A 14 2.58 6.98 8.60
C THR A 14 1.30 6.22 8.31
N THR A 15 0.66 6.58 7.21
CA THR A 15 -0.43 5.84 6.59
C THR A 15 0.08 5.14 5.32
N VAL A 16 -0.24 3.85 5.20
CA VAL A 16 0.17 3.00 4.07
C VAL A 16 -1.05 2.58 3.27
N ALA A 17 -0.99 2.72 1.94
CA ALA A 17 -2.00 2.16 1.05
C ALA A 17 -1.55 0.79 0.51
N ILE A 18 -2.49 -0.13 0.31
CA ILE A 18 -2.28 -1.37 -0.44
C ILE A 18 -3.12 -1.29 -1.72
N LEU A 19 -2.47 -1.31 -2.88
CA LEU A 19 -3.10 -1.40 -4.19
C LEU A 19 -3.06 -2.86 -4.65
N ASN A 20 -4.22 -3.49 -4.79
CA ASN A 20 -4.31 -4.91 -5.11
C ASN A 20 -5.20 -5.13 -6.33
N ASN A 21 -4.66 -5.78 -7.37
CA ASN A 21 -5.41 -6.08 -8.59
C ASN A 21 -6.20 -7.41 -8.52
N ARG A 22 -6.54 -7.87 -7.31
CA ARG A 22 -7.13 -9.18 -6.99
C ARG A 22 -6.18 -10.36 -7.23
N TRP A 23 -4.88 -10.12 -7.10
CA TRP A 23 -3.93 -11.22 -7.08
C TRP A 23 -4.18 -12.11 -5.85
N THR A 24 -4.41 -13.41 -6.06
CA THR A 24 -4.81 -14.34 -4.99
C THR A 24 -3.85 -14.32 -3.81
N SER A 25 -2.54 -14.26 -4.06
CA SER A 25 -1.56 -14.17 -2.98
C SER A 25 -1.70 -12.87 -2.20
N MET A 26 -1.88 -11.73 -2.89
CA MET A 26 -2.06 -10.43 -2.24
C MET A 26 -3.32 -10.37 -1.37
N ASN A 27 -4.43 -10.98 -1.80
CA ASN A 27 -5.63 -11.10 -0.96
C ASN A 27 -5.37 -11.87 0.36
N ILE A 28 -4.43 -12.82 0.35
CA ILE A 28 -4.10 -13.62 1.53
C ILE A 28 -3.13 -12.87 2.44
N ILE A 29 -2.15 -12.14 1.86
CA ILE A 29 -1.09 -11.50 2.64
C ILE A 29 -1.38 -10.04 3.01
N SER A 30 -2.32 -9.35 2.35
CA SER A 30 -2.59 -7.92 2.59
C SER A 30 -2.99 -7.63 4.03
N GLU A 31 -3.83 -8.49 4.60
CA GLU A 31 -4.23 -8.41 6.00
C GLU A 31 -3.03 -8.57 6.94
N GLN A 32 -2.22 -9.62 6.73
CA GLN A 32 -1.04 -9.89 7.55
C GLN A 32 0.02 -8.78 7.43
N ILE A 33 0.20 -8.22 6.23
CA ILE A 33 1.05 -7.05 6.00
C ILE A 33 0.55 -5.87 6.82
N GLY A 34 -0.75 -5.59 6.78
CA GLY A 34 -1.35 -4.50 7.55
C GLY A 34 -1.14 -4.66 9.07
N ILE A 35 -1.29 -5.89 9.57
CA ILE A 35 -1.03 -6.22 10.98
C ILE A 35 0.44 -5.96 11.33
N ILE A 36 1.38 -6.52 10.56
CA ILE A 36 2.82 -6.39 10.82
C ILE A 36 3.26 -4.92 10.76
N LEU A 37 2.78 -4.14 9.78
CA LEU A 37 3.09 -2.72 9.64
C LEU A 37 2.65 -1.91 10.87
N LYS A 38 1.45 -2.17 11.37
CA LYS A 38 0.92 -1.48 12.56
C LYS A 38 1.66 -1.92 13.82
N GLU A 39 1.80 -3.22 14.05
CA GLU A 39 2.33 -3.76 15.30
C GLU A 39 3.85 -3.63 15.44
N GLN A 40 4.60 -3.90 14.36
CA GLN A 40 6.07 -3.96 14.42
C GLN A 40 6.74 -2.66 13.98
N TYR A 41 6.09 -1.91 13.08
CA TYR A 41 6.67 -0.69 12.49
C TYR A 41 5.93 0.59 12.91
N GLY A 42 4.84 0.47 13.68
CA GLY A 42 4.12 1.62 14.25
C GLY A 42 3.40 2.48 13.22
N VAL A 43 3.04 1.90 12.07
CA VAL A 43 2.14 2.53 11.08
C VAL A 43 0.80 2.86 11.74
N THR A 44 0.28 4.06 11.51
CA THR A 44 -0.98 4.52 12.12
C THR A 44 -2.18 3.89 11.42
N GLU A 45 -2.18 3.87 10.09
CA GLU A 45 -3.28 3.35 9.31
C GLU A 45 -2.78 2.58 8.09
N VAL A 46 -3.50 1.51 7.75
CA VAL A 46 -3.29 0.75 6.52
C VAL A 46 -4.66 0.59 5.88
N PHE A 47 -4.80 1.01 4.62
CA PHE A 47 -6.03 0.84 3.87
C PHE A 47 -5.78 0.19 2.51
N GLU A 48 -6.75 -0.59 2.04
CA GLU A 48 -6.65 -1.31 0.78
C GLU A 48 -7.57 -0.67 -0.29
N LYS A 49 -7.08 -0.65 -1.53
CA LYS A 49 -7.83 -0.30 -2.73
C LYS A 49 -7.66 -1.38 -3.78
N LEU A 50 -8.80 -1.85 -4.28
CA LEU A 50 -8.82 -2.76 -5.40
C LEU A 50 -8.66 -1.97 -6.71
N ILE A 51 -7.69 -2.39 -7.52
CA ILE A 51 -7.46 -1.82 -8.86
C ILE A 51 -7.85 -2.83 -9.94
N PRO A 52 -8.17 -2.37 -11.17
CA PRO A 52 -8.50 -3.27 -12.26
C PRO A 52 -7.32 -4.19 -12.61
N LEU A 53 -7.61 -5.46 -12.94
CA LEU A 53 -6.61 -6.46 -13.32
C LEU A 53 -5.97 -6.18 -14.68
N ALA A 54 -6.80 -5.82 -15.67
CA ALA A 54 -6.42 -5.79 -17.08
C ALA A 54 -6.36 -4.37 -17.67
N SER A 55 -6.49 -3.34 -16.84
CA SER A 55 -6.55 -1.94 -17.26
C SER A 55 -5.86 -1.05 -16.23
N ALA A 56 -5.43 0.14 -16.65
CA ALA A 56 -4.94 1.14 -15.72
C ALA A 56 -6.02 1.51 -14.69
N ALA A 57 -5.60 1.68 -13.43
CA ALA A 57 -6.49 2.22 -12.40
C ALA A 57 -6.86 3.67 -12.75
N PRO A 58 -8.07 4.13 -12.39
CA PRO A 58 -8.48 5.51 -12.64
C PRO A 58 -7.62 6.48 -11.85
N GLN A 59 -7.40 7.68 -12.40
CA GLN A 59 -6.60 8.72 -11.76
C GLN A 59 -7.09 9.06 -10.34
N GLU A 60 -8.41 9.03 -10.14
CA GLU A 60 -9.05 9.24 -8.83
C GLU A 60 -8.54 8.28 -7.75
N THR A 61 -8.22 7.03 -8.09
CA THR A 61 -7.63 6.08 -7.13
C THR A 61 -6.24 6.51 -6.69
N PHE A 62 -5.44 7.04 -7.62
CA PHE A 62 -4.11 7.54 -7.30
C PHE A 62 -4.15 8.86 -6.51
N ASP A 63 -5.07 9.78 -6.85
CA ASP A 63 -5.31 11.01 -6.10
C ASP A 63 -5.70 10.71 -4.64
N GLU A 64 -6.58 9.74 -4.42
CA GLU A 64 -6.98 9.36 -3.06
C GLU A 64 -5.83 8.74 -2.27
N VAL A 65 -5.03 7.87 -2.91
CA VAL A 65 -3.85 7.28 -2.28
C VAL A 65 -2.84 8.36 -1.93
N GLN A 66 -2.57 9.29 -2.85
CA GLN A 66 -1.65 10.40 -2.62
C GLN A 66 -2.12 11.34 -1.51
N ALA A 67 -3.42 11.58 -1.38
CA ALA A 67 -3.98 12.45 -0.35
C ALA A 67 -3.92 11.84 1.06
N LYS A 68 -3.90 10.50 1.17
CA LYS A 68 -4.10 9.80 2.45
C LYS A 68 -2.87 9.00 2.91
N ALA A 69 -2.07 8.49 2.00
CA ALA A 69 -0.93 7.62 2.29
C ALA A 69 0.40 8.25 1.90
N GLN A 70 1.43 7.98 2.69
CA GLN A 70 2.80 8.41 2.39
C GLN A 70 3.52 7.38 1.51
N VAL A 71 3.12 6.12 1.62
CA VAL A 71 3.65 5.01 0.82
C VAL A 71 2.53 4.09 0.35
N ALA A 72 2.75 3.44 -0.79
CA ALA A 72 1.83 2.45 -1.34
C ALA A 72 2.55 1.13 -1.65
N ILE A 73 1.99 0.02 -1.19
CA ILE A 73 2.41 -1.33 -1.56
C ILE A 73 1.54 -1.77 -2.74
N VAL A 74 2.16 -2.13 -3.87
CA VAL A 74 1.44 -2.50 -5.09
C VAL A 74 1.59 -3.99 -5.36
N GLY A 75 0.47 -4.72 -5.28
CA GLY A 75 0.35 -6.12 -5.67
C GLY A 75 -0.27 -6.26 -7.04
N LEU A 76 0.54 -6.61 -8.04
CA LEU A 76 0.11 -6.84 -9.41
C LEU A 76 0.28 -8.32 -9.78
N ALA A 77 -0.83 -9.00 -10.07
CA ALA A 77 -0.83 -10.21 -10.89
C ALA A 77 -0.50 -9.85 -12.35
N ASN A 78 0.31 -10.70 -13.00
CA ASN A 78 0.61 -10.68 -14.43
C ASN A 78 -0.22 -11.71 -15.19
#